data_AF-A0A534V4H6-F1
#
_entry.id   AF-A0A534V4H6-F1
#
_cell.length_a   1.000
_cell.length_b   1.000
_cell.length_c   1.000
_cell.angle_alpha   90.00
_cell.angle_beta   90.00
_cell.angle_gamma   90.00
#
_symmetry.space_group_name_H-M   'P 1'
#
loop_
_entity.id
_entity.type
_entity.pdbx_description
1 polymer ?
#
loop_
_entity_poly.entity_id
_entity_poly.type
_entity_poly.pdbx_seq_one_letter_code
_entity_poly.pdbx_strand_id
1 'polypeptide(L)'
;MTPAPRPTPARPAPASGDPASGICSTPAKADGSACTDGDACTQSDTCQAGACVGTNPIVCAALDQCHVAGTCDPTSGICSTPSKADGSACDDGDACTQTDTCQAGTCTGSDPVICESDPQCPRICDPATGLCPSPDASNGTACDDGTFCTVNDVCTSGVCRGVPRNCTFLTDQCNDGVCNEADGRCEAAPRADGTACQADSDPCTTDTCEAGSCTATPVVCAPQDICHLPGTCDAATGTCTNPEIACDDSDPCTADSCDPASGCVFQPVTGFAAATCIFEGSSLRPAVCQRMPRHIQNRITRAARRITLAAAADGNLKKVRLARASRDLKVAMKKARKLAQKRKPHDCAQALLGSLRDARNRVQQLRRAL
;
A
#
# COMPACT_ATOMS: atom_id res chain seq x y z
N MET A 1 61.07 -96.89 -14.14
CA MET A 1 62.39 -97.50 -14.33
C MET A 1 63.43 -96.61 -13.67
N THR A 2 64.12 -97.12 -12.64
CA THR A 2 65.47 -96.67 -12.24
C THR A 2 66.49 -97.06 -13.34
N PRO A 3 67.76 -96.66 -13.27
CA PRO A 3 68.41 -95.34 -13.36
C PRO A 3 69.40 -95.30 -14.57
N ALA A 4 70.14 -94.19 -14.78
CA ALA A 4 71.46 -94.21 -15.43
C ALA A 4 72.29 -92.97 -15.03
N PRO A 5 73.64 -93.01 -15.08
CA PRO A 5 74.48 -92.68 -13.93
C PRO A 5 75.12 -91.27 -13.92
N ARG A 6 75.65 -90.95 -12.75
CA ARG A 6 76.49 -89.78 -12.40
C ARG A 6 77.73 -89.70 -13.31
N PRO A 7 78.20 -88.47 -13.60
CA PRO A 7 79.49 -88.09 -13.05
C PRO A 7 79.50 -86.68 -12.46
N THR A 8 80.13 -86.55 -11.30
CA THR A 8 80.64 -85.28 -10.74
C THR A 8 82.15 -85.23 -10.91
N PRO A 9 82.81 -84.09 -10.72
CA PRO A 9 82.40 -82.72 -11.04
C PRO A 9 83.56 -81.96 -11.75
N ALA A 10 83.24 -80.87 -12.44
CA ALA A 10 84.22 -79.82 -12.67
C ALA A 10 83.61 -78.52 -12.14
N ARG A 11 84.07 -78.15 -10.94
CA ARG A 11 83.80 -76.87 -10.28
C ARG A 11 84.59 -75.79 -11.03
N PRO A 12 83.96 -74.76 -11.64
CA PRO A 12 84.62 -73.47 -11.77
C PRO A 12 84.56 -72.80 -10.41
N ALA A 13 85.71 -72.27 -10.02
CA ALA A 13 85.91 -71.46 -8.83
C ALA A 13 84.91 -70.29 -8.77
N PRO A 14 84.59 -69.80 -7.56
CA PRO A 14 83.76 -68.63 -7.39
C PRO A 14 84.39 -67.47 -8.17
N ALA A 15 83.65 -66.89 -9.10
CA ALA A 15 83.88 -65.51 -9.50
C ALA A 15 83.50 -64.66 -8.28
N SER A 16 84.43 -64.58 -7.34
CA SER A 16 84.50 -63.54 -6.34
C SER A 16 84.73 -62.24 -7.10
N GLY A 17 83.64 -61.60 -7.49
CA GLY A 17 83.61 -60.19 -7.79
C GLY A 17 82.99 -59.52 -6.58
N ASP A 18 83.81 -59.25 -5.57
CA ASP A 18 83.44 -58.35 -4.49
C ASP A 18 83.04 -57.01 -5.14
N PRO A 19 81.78 -56.55 -5.00
CA PRO A 19 81.37 -55.28 -5.59
C PRO A 19 82.14 -54.10 -5.00
N ALA A 20 82.72 -54.24 -3.80
CA ALA A 20 82.95 -53.15 -2.87
C ALA A 20 84.20 -52.27 -3.09
N SER A 21 84.80 -52.20 -4.29
CA SER A 21 86.13 -51.56 -4.43
C SER A 21 86.22 -50.32 -5.31
N GLY A 22 85.13 -49.78 -5.89
CA GLY A 22 85.16 -48.50 -6.63
C GLY A 22 86.06 -48.43 -7.88
N ILE A 23 86.83 -49.49 -8.18
CA ILE A 23 87.85 -49.53 -9.22
C ILE A 23 87.49 -50.63 -10.21
N CYS A 24 87.16 -50.24 -11.45
CA CYS A 24 87.07 -51.15 -12.60
C CYS A 24 88.48 -51.62 -12.97
N SER A 25 89.00 -52.54 -12.16
CA SER A 25 90.41 -52.94 -12.13
C SER A 25 90.86 -53.67 -13.38
N THR A 26 92.18 -53.76 -13.56
CA THR A 26 92.85 -54.52 -14.64
C THR A 26 92.93 -56.03 -14.32
N PRO A 27 92.59 -56.93 -15.27
CA PRO A 27 92.18 -56.66 -16.65
C PRO A 27 90.83 -55.93 -16.70
N ALA A 28 90.76 -54.85 -17.46
CA ALA A 28 89.65 -53.88 -17.41
C ALA A 28 88.29 -54.58 -17.59
N LYS A 29 87.40 -54.41 -16.61
CA LYS A 29 86.00 -54.83 -16.75
C LYS A 29 85.39 -54.09 -17.95
N ALA A 30 84.69 -54.81 -18.83
CA ALA A 30 84.12 -54.23 -20.05
C ALA A 30 83.07 -53.16 -19.73
N ASP A 31 82.98 -52.13 -20.59
CA ASP A 31 81.96 -51.08 -20.45
C ASP A 31 80.56 -51.68 -20.33
N GLY A 32 79.76 -51.18 -19.38
CA GLY A 32 78.43 -51.69 -19.06
C GLY A 32 78.38 -52.83 -18.03
N SER A 33 79.52 -53.30 -17.52
CA SER A 33 79.56 -54.31 -16.45
C SER A 33 79.17 -53.71 -15.09
N ALA A 34 78.37 -54.40 -14.29
CA ALA A 34 77.95 -53.96 -12.95
C ALA A 34 79.17 -53.74 -12.03
N CYS A 35 79.20 -52.63 -11.29
CA CYS A 35 80.22 -52.34 -10.28
C CYS A 35 79.54 -51.62 -9.10
N THR A 36 80.30 -51.12 -8.12
CA THR A 36 79.78 -50.07 -7.23
C THR A 36 80.75 -48.90 -7.19
N ASP A 37 80.23 -47.70 -7.29
CA ASP A 37 81.03 -46.48 -7.15
C ASP A 37 81.17 -46.04 -5.68
N GLY A 38 80.46 -46.73 -4.77
CA GLY A 38 80.45 -46.47 -3.34
C GLY A 38 79.47 -45.35 -2.91
N ASP A 39 78.68 -44.82 -3.85
CA ASP A 39 77.62 -43.86 -3.59
C ASP A 39 76.27 -44.60 -3.45
N ALA A 40 75.74 -44.67 -2.24
CA ALA A 40 74.43 -45.28 -1.97
C ALA A 40 73.25 -44.52 -2.60
N CYS A 41 73.49 -43.34 -3.18
CA CYS A 41 72.50 -42.54 -3.88
C CYS A 41 72.38 -42.87 -5.36
N THR A 42 73.19 -43.78 -5.91
CA THR A 42 73.01 -44.29 -7.27
C THR A 42 72.39 -45.69 -7.22
N GLN A 43 71.33 -45.89 -8.00
CA GLN A 43 70.59 -47.16 -7.97
C GLN A 43 71.20 -48.21 -8.91
N SER A 44 72.07 -47.79 -9.83
CA SER A 44 72.69 -48.63 -10.85
C SER A 44 74.08 -48.12 -11.21
N ASP A 45 75.13 -48.89 -10.93
CA ASP A 45 76.51 -48.49 -11.27
C ASP A 45 77.11 -49.40 -12.33
N THR A 46 77.74 -48.78 -13.34
CA THR A 46 78.34 -49.51 -14.46
C THR A 46 79.75 -49.00 -14.75
N CYS A 47 80.64 -49.92 -15.15
CA CYS A 47 81.97 -49.53 -15.59
C CYS A 47 81.88 -48.77 -16.92
N GLN A 48 82.53 -47.61 -16.99
CA GLN A 48 82.68 -46.82 -18.21
C GLN A 48 84.12 -46.30 -18.28
N ALA A 49 84.85 -46.69 -19.34
CA ALA A 49 86.24 -46.28 -19.59
C ALA A 49 87.19 -46.51 -18.40
N GLY A 50 86.99 -47.61 -17.65
CA GLY A 50 87.85 -47.99 -16.52
C GLY A 50 87.52 -47.32 -15.18
N ALA A 51 86.44 -46.51 -15.11
CA ALA A 51 85.88 -45.98 -13.85
C ALA A 51 84.48 -46.56 -13.60
N CYS A 52 84.11 -46.79 -12.33
CA CYS A 52 82.73 -47.14 -12.00
C CYS A 52 81.91 -45.84 -11.94
N VAL A 53 80.83 -45.78 -12.71
CA VAL A 53 79.96 -44.60 -12.81
C VAL A 53 78.55 -44.99 -12.39
N GLY A 54 78.07 -44.40 -11.31
CA GLY A 54 76.69 -44.53 -10.87
C GLY A 54 75.71 -43.74 -11.73
N THR A 55 74.54 -44.34 -11.94
CA THR A 55 73.44 -43.81 -12.75
C THR A 55 72.11 -44.04 -12.03
N ASN A 56 71.03 -43.40 -12.51
CA ASN A 56 69.71 -43.45 -11.88
C ASN A 56 69.72 -43.00 -10.41
N PRO A 57 70.05 -41.73 -10.14
CA PRO A 57 70.18 -41.23 -8.76
C PRO A 57 68.86 -41.31 -7.99
N ILE A 58 68.93 -41.58 -6.69
CA ILE A 58 67.80 -41.50 -5.76
C ILE A 58 67.24 -40.08 -5.78
N VAL A 59 65.98 -39.94 -6.19
CA VAL A 59 65.28 -38.66 -6.18
C VAL A 59 64.55 -38.50 -4.86
N CYS A 60 65.09 -37.65 -4.00
CA CYS A 60 64.48 -37.30 -2.72
C CYS A 60 63.39 -36.24 -2.92
N ALA A 61 62.16 -36.68 -3.16
CA ALA A 61 61.01 -35.78 -3.19
C ALA A 61 60.80 -35.12 -1.82
N ALA A 62 60.09 -33.99 -1.81
CA ALA A 62 59.61 -33.38 -0.58
C ALA A 62 58.74 -34.38 0.20
N LEU A 63 58.94 -34.44 1.52
CA LEU A 63 58.18 -35.35 2.40
C LEU A 63 56.68 -35.01 2.42
N ASP A 64 56.36 -33.72 2.50
CA ASP A 64 55.02 -33.17 2.55
C ASP A 64 55.03 -31.71 2.05
N GLN A 65 53.92 -31.01 2.23
CA GLN A 65 53.76 -29.62 1.82
C GLN A 65 54.73 -28.65 2.51
N CYS A 66 55.31 -29.01 3.65
CA CYS A 66 56.20 -28.19 4.48
C CYS A 66 57.67 -28.60 4.44
N HIS A 67 58.03 -29.54 3.57
CA HIS A 67 59.42 -29.91 3.32
C HIS A 67 59.79 -29.60 1.86
N VAL A 68 61.07 -29.37 1.60
CA VAL A 68 61.60 -29.30 0.22
C VAL A 68 62.25 -30.63 -0.15
N ALA A 69 62.55 -30.79 -1.44
CA ALA A 69 63.32 -31.94 -1.92
C ALA A 69 64.64 -32.06 -1.14
N GLY A 70 64.90 -33.26 -0.63
CA GLY A 70 66.09 -33.56 0.15
C GLY A 70 67.33 -33.79 -0.73
N THR A 71 68.48 -33.86 -0.09
CA THR A 71 69.68 -34.48 -0.67
C THR A 71 69.82 -35.89 -0.13
N CYS A 72 70.17 -36.82 -1.01
CA CYS A 72 70.52 -38.17 -0.59
C CYS A 72 71.94 -38.16 0.01
N ASP A 73 72.12 -38.84 1.15
CA ASP A 73 73.44 -39.07 1.74
C ASP A 73 74.15 -40.23 1.03
N PRO A 74 75.31 -39.99 0.38
CA PRO A 74 76.01 -41.00 -0.42
C PRO A 74 76.53 -42.19 0.40
N THR A 75 76.56 -42.10 1.73
CA THR A 75 77.00 -43.24 2.57
C THR A 75 75.84 -44.15 2.97
N SER A 76 74.67 -43.57 3.24
CA SER A 76 73.52 -44.30 3.81
C SER A 76 72.38 -44.53 2.82
N GLY A 77 72.31 -43.78 1.72
CA GLY A 77 71.21 -43.78 0.77
C GLY A 77 69.93 -43.12 1.33
N ILE A 78 70.00 -42.51 2.53
CA ILE A 78 68.84 -41.90 3.19
C ILE A 78 68.69 -40.45 2.71
N CYS A 79 67.47 -40.08 2.37
CA CYS A 79 67.11 -38.71 2.03
C CYS A 79 67.03 -37.83 3.28
N SER A 80 67.70 -36.68 3.25
CA SER A 80 67.46 -35.61 4.24
C SER A 80 66.04 -35.04 4.09
N THR A 81 65.45 -34.51 5.15
CA THR A 81 64.11 -33.87 5.12
C THR A 81 64.19 -32.39 5.55
N PRO A 82 64.80 -31.51 4.74
CA PRO A 82 64.87 -30.09 5.05
C PRO A 82 63.47 -29.46 5.03
N SER A 83 63.13 -28.74 6.08
CA SER A 83 61.88 -27.96 6.16
C SER A 83 61.91 -26.81 5.15
N LYS A 84 60.75 -26.47 4.60
CA LYS A 84 60.54 -25.19 3.91
C LYS A 84 60.76 -24.02 4.88
N ALA A 85 61.00 -22.84 4.32
CA ALA A 85 61.05 -21.62 5.11
C ALA A 85 59.72 -21.38 5.84
N ASP A 86 59.81 -20.91 7.09
CA ASP A 86 58.63 -20.53 7.86
C ASP A 86 57.78 -19.50 7.08
N GLY A 87 56.46 -19.65 7.15
CA GLY A 87 55.51 -18.82 6.39
C GLY A 87 55.21 -19.33 4.98
N SER A 88 55.80 -20.45 4.55
CA SER A 88 55.43 -21.09 3.27
C SER A 88 53.99 -21.60 3.31
N ALA A 89 53.21 -21.38 2.25
CA ALA A 89 51.84 -21.86 2.18
C ALA A 89 51.75 -23.39 2.22
N CYS A 90 50.78 -23.89 2.98
CA CYS A 90 50.38 -25.29 3.06
C CYS A 90 48.87 -25.35 3.31
N ASP A 91 48.33 -26.54 3.59
CA ASP A 91 46.93 -26.77 3.98
C ASP A 91 46.96 -27.76 5.15
N ASP A 92 46.45 -27.36 6.31
CA ASP A 92 46.45 -28.17 7.53
C ASP A 92 45.21 -29.09 7.64
N GLY A 93 44.26 -28.95 6.71
CA GLY A 93 43.03 -29.71 6.64
C GLY A 93 41.92 -29.24 7.57
N ASP A 94 42.11 -28.14 8.31
CA ASP A 94 41.07 -27.49 9.12
C ASP A 94 40.43 -26.34 8.34
N ALA A 95 39.20 -26.53 7.87
CA ALA A 95 38.47 -25.49 7.15
C ALA A 95 38.11 -24.27 8.05
N CYS A 96 38.37 -24.34 9.35
CA CYS A 96 38.22 -23.24 10.30
C CYS A 96 39.47 -22.36 10.42
N THR A 97 40.57 -22.64 9.72
CA THR A 97 41.70 -21.73 9.58
C THR A 97 41.67 -21.08 8.20
N GLN A 98 41.94 -19.76 8.14
CA GLN A 98 41.89 -19.01 6.89
C GLN A 98 43.27 -18.88 6.23
N THR A 99 44.33 -19.10 7.01
CA THR A 99 45.71 -18.94 6.56
C THR A 99 46.56 -20.07 7.12
N ASP A 100 47.05 -20.95 6.26
CA ASP A 100 47.86 -22.09 6.66
C ASP A 100 49.31 -21.91 6.21
N THR A 101 50.22 -21.98 7.17
CA THR A 101 51.65 -21.79 6.91
C THR A 101 52.51 -22.83 7.60
N CYS A 102 53.62 -23.18 6.96
CA CYS A 102 54.62 -24.03 7.53
C CYS A 102 55.36 -23.30 8.65
N GLN A 103 55.43 -23.91 9.83
CA GLN A 103 56.19 -23.44 10.97
C GLN A 103 57.06 -24.61 11.47
N ALA A 104 58.38 -24.48 11.38
CA ALA A 104 59.34 -25.52 11.78
C ALA A 104 59.04 -26.91 11.17
N GLY A 105 58.65 -26.94 9.88
CA GLY A 105 58.36 -28.18 9.15
C GLY A 105 56.96 -28.77 9.38
N THR A 106 56.11 -28.14 10.20
CA THR A 106 54.70 -28.55 10.39
C THR A 106 53.77 -27.53 9.75
N CYS A 107 52.71 -27.99 9.07
CA CYS A 107 51.67 -27.07 8.61
C CYS A 107 50.79 -26.65 9.78
N THR A 108 50.69 -25.35 10.02
CA THR A 108 49.88 -24.78 11.10
C THR A 108 48.93 -23.75 10.53
N GLY A 109 47.63 -23.95 10.75
CA GLY A 109 46.62 -22.96 10.45
C GLY A 109 46.58 -21.81 11.46
N SER A 110 46.19 -20.65 10.94
CA SER A 110 46.08 -19.38 11.64
C SER A 110 44.86 -18.61 11.11
N ASP A 111 44.57 -17.46 11.70
CA ASP A 111 43.39 -16.66 11.37
C ASP A 111 42.07 -17.47 11.47
N PRO A 112 41.69 -17.92 12.68
CA PRO A 112 40.54 -18.79 12.85
C PRO A 112 39.24 -18.12 12.38
N VAL A 113 38.35 -18.90 11.78
CA VAL A 113 36.99 -18.49 11.43
C VAL A 113 36.24 -18.12 12.70
N ILE A 114 35.87 -16.84 12.81
CA ILE A 114 35.11 -16.33 13.95
C ILE A 114 33.61 -16.48 13.64
N CYS A 115 32.94 -17.34 14.39
CA CYS A 115 31.49 -17.47 14.32
C CYS A 115 30.82 -16.42 15.22
N GLU A 116 30.36 -15.31 14.64
CA GLU A 116 29.51 -14.35 15.33
C GLU A 116 28.26 -15.07 15.87
N SER A 117 28.08 -15.07 17.19
CA SER A 117 26.98 -15.77 17.85
C SER A 117 26.54 -15.05 19.12
N ASP A 118 25.26 -15.19 19.42
CA ASP A 118 24.68 -14.80 20.70
C ASP A 118 25.26 -15.70 21.81
N PRO A 119 25.64 -15.18 22.99
CA PRO A 119 26.08 -16.01 24.12
C PRO A 119 25.10 -17.14 24.50
N GLN A 120 23.81 -16.95 24.24
CA GLN A 120 22.73 -17.92 24.48
C GLN A 120 22.47 -18.84 23.28
N CYS A 121 23.00 -18.52 22.10
CA CYS A 121 22.93 -19.36 20.89
C CYS A 121 24.33 -19.50 20.24
N PRO A 122 25.31 -20.11 20.95
CA PRO A 122 26.69 -20.18 20.48
C PRO A 122 26.80 -20.99 19.19
N ARG A 123 27.64 -20.51 18.27
CA ARG A 123 28.01 -21.21 17.03
C ARG A 123 29.48 -21.59 17.10
N ILE A 124 29.81 -22.81 16.71
CA ILE A 124 31.19 -23.30 16.63
C ILE A 124 31.47 -23.64 15.18
N CYS A 125 32.67 -23.30 14.70
CA CYS A 125 33.09 -23.65 13.35
C CYS A 125 33.30 -25.18 13.27
N ASP A 126 32.80 -25.79 12.19
CA ASP A 126 33.01 -27.19 11.86
C ASP A 126 34.31 -27.35 11.07
N PRO A 127 35.35 -28.01 11.62
CA PRO A 127 36.65 -28.17 10.98
C PRO A 127 36.61 -28.84 9.60
N ALA A 128 35.56 -29.62 9.30
CA ALA A 128 35.43 -30.30 8.01
C ALA A 128 34.83 -29.41 6.91
N THR A 129 34.03 -28.40 7.28
CA THR A 129 33.27 -27.59 6.31
C THR A 129 33.58 -26.10 6.36
N GLY A 130 34.21 -25.60 7.43
CA GLY A 130 34.44 -24.17 7.66
C GLY A 130 33.14 -23.40 7.90
N LEU A 131 32.01 -24.11 7.97
CA LEU A 131 30.72 -23.53 8.28
C LEU A 131 30.58 -23.39 9.79
N CYS A 132 29.75 -22.46 10.23
CA CYS A 132 29.41 -22.27 11.64
C CYS A 132 28.03 -22.88 11.93
N PRO A 133 27.81 -24.21 11.93
CA PRO A 133 26.54 -24.76 12.39
C PRO A 133 26.35 -24.46 13.89
N SER A 134 25.12 -24.54 14.39
CA SER A 134 24.83 -24.44 15.82
C SER A 134 25.00 -25.84 16.43
N PRO A 135 26.08 -26.14 17.16
CA PRO A 135 26.34 -27.50 17.62
C PRO A 135 25.68 -27.79 18.98
N ASP A 136 25.39 -26.77 19.80
CA ASP A 136 24.97 -26.94 21.20
C ASP A 136 23.69 -26.19 21.62
N ALA A 137 23.13 -25.34 20.76
CA ALA A 137 21.73 -24.92 20.85
C ALA A 137 21.02 -25.43 19.59
N SER A 138 20.37 -26.59 19.67
CA SER A 138 19.53 -27.08 18.58
C SER A 138 18.49 -26.01 18.21
N ASN A 139 18.15 -25.88 16.92
CA ASN A 139 17.02 -25.02 16.54
C ASN A 139 15.81 -25.37 17.43
N GLY A 140 15.25 -24.39 18.13
CA GLY A 140 14.21 -24.60 19.13
C GLY A 140 14.68 -24.66 20.59
N THR A 141 15.98 -24.56 20.87
CA THR A 141 16.49 -24.36 22.23
C THR A 141 15.99 -23.03 22.77
N ALA A 142 15.40 -23.04 23.97
CA ALA A 142 14.90 -21.84 24.62
C ALA A 142 16.05 -20.88 24.93
N CYS A 143 15.86 -19.61 24.59
CA CYS A 143 16.74 -18.51 24.91
C CYS A 143 15.89 -17.30 25.30
N ASP A 144 16.51 -16.17 25.63
CA ASP A 144 15.83 -14.89 25.87
C ASP A 144 16.58 -13.81 25.07
N ASP A 145 15.93 -13.18 24.10
CA ASP A 145 16.55 -12.13 23.27
C ASP A 145 16.61 -10.77 23.98
N GLY A 146 16.13 -10.72 25.23
CA GLY A 146 16.11 -9.55 26.09
C GLY A 146 15.02 -8.53 25.71
N THR A 147 14.16 -8.86 24.74
CA THR A 147 13.07 -7.97 24.31
C THR A 147 11.74 -8.42 24.89
N PHE A 148 10.98 -7.48 25.45
CA PHE A 148 9.68 -7.75 26.07
C PHE A 148 8.61 -8.12 25.03
N CYS A 149 8.71 -7.56 23.83
CA CYS A 149 7.74 -7.71 22.74
C CYS A 149 7.88 -8.99 21.94
N THR A 150 8.84 -9.84 22.28
CA THR A 150 8.91 -11.23 21.86
C THR A 150 8.58 -12.14 23.05
N VAL A 151 8.07 -13.33 22.74
CA VAL A 151 7.84 -14.39 23.71
C VAL A 151 8.22 -15.73 23.11
N ASN A 152 8.53 -16.69 23.99
CA ASN A 152 8.94 -18.04 23.61
C ASN A 152 10.16 -18.02 22.69
N ASP A 153 11.19 -17.27 23.07
CA ASP A 153 12.36 -17.08 22.24
C ASP A 153 13.14 -18.39 22.11
N VAL A 154 13.54 -18.66 20.89
CA VAL A 154 14.28 -19.87 20.55
C VAL A 154 15.44 -19.54 19.64
N CYS A 155 16.52 -20.29 19.80
CA CYS A 155 17.64 -20.23 18.88
C CYS A 155 17.17 -20.69 17.49
N THR A 156 17.31 -19.81 16.50
CA THR A 156 17.08 -20.11 15.08
C THR A 156 18.31 -19.70 14.30
N SER A 157 19.08 -20.68 13.80
CA SER A 157 20.33 -20.46 13.06
C SER A 157 21.36 -19.61 13.82
N GLY A 158 21.48 -19.81 15.14
CA GLY A 158 22.45 -19.13 16.00
C GLY A 158 22.07 -17.70 16.42
N VAL A 159 20.82 -17.29 16.18
CA VAL A 159 20.26 -16.01 16.69
C VAL A 159 19.09 -16.33 17.60
N CYS A 160 19.04 -15.72 18.78
CA CYS A 160 17.87 -15.80 19.64
C CYS A 160 16.76 -14.90 19.07
N ARG A 161 15.59 -15.48 18.78
CA ARG A 161 14.42 -14.74 18.28
C ARG A 161 13.15 -15.34 18.85
N GLY A 162 12.22 -14.51 19.28
CA GLY A 162 10.89 -14.96 19.67
C GLY A 162 9.76 -14.66 18.70
N VAL A 163 8.58 -15.07 19.13
CA VAL A 163 7.30 -14.80 18.47
C VAL A 163 6.77 -13.45 18.95
N PRO A 164 6.20 -12.59 18.09
CA PRO A 164 5.61 -11.33 18.52
C PRO A 164 4.59 -11.53 19.64
N ARG A 165 4.73 -10.75 20.71
CA ARG A 165 3.82 -10.76 21.84
C ARG A 165 2.42 -10.39 21.39
N ASN A 166 1.45 -11.24 21.72
CA ASN A 166 0.05 -10.99 21.36
C ASN A 166 -0.53 -9.89 22.24
N CYS A 167 -0.81 -8.73 21.65
CA CYS A 167 -1.47 -7.60 22.30
C CYS A 167 -2.92 -7.39 21.80
N THR A 168 -3.48 -8.31 21.02
CA THR A 168 -4.79 -8.11 20.35
C THR A 168 -5.96 -8.02 21.32
N PHE A 169 -5.75 -8.34 22.60
CA PHE A 169 -6.74 -8.13 23.66
C PHE A 169 -7.01 -6.65 23.95
N LEU A 170 -6.13 -5.74 23.51
CA LEU A 170 -6.35 -4.28 23.55
C LEU A 170 -6.91 -3.74 22.24
N THR A 171 -7.11 -4.58 21.23
CA THR A 171 -7.70 -4.16 19.96
C THR A 171 -9.21 -3.95 20.14
N ASP A 172 -9.69 -2.79 19.70
CA ASP A 172 -11.11 -2.47 19.59
C ASP A 172 -11.42 -1.83 18.23
N GLN A 173 -12.53 -1.08 18.12
CA GLN A 173 -12.92 -0.43 16.87
C GLN A 173 -11.98 0.73 16.47
N CYS A 174 -11.38 1.40 17.45
CA CYS A 174 -10.57 2.61 17.29
C CYS A 174 -9.14 2.47 17.82
N ASN A 175 -8.77 1.33 18.38
CA ASN A 175 -7.43 1.04 18.86
C ASN A 175 -6.94 -0.30 18.30
N ASP A 176 -5.66 -0.35 17.97
CA ASP A 176 -4.93 -1.59 17.74
C ASP A 176 -4.05 -1.89 18.95
N GLY A 177 -4.08 -3.13 19.43
CA GLY A 177 -3.19 -3.58 20.48
C GLY A 177 -1.77 -3.75 19.95
N VAL A 178 -0.88 -2.86 20.35
CA VAL A 178 0.54 -2.88 19.98
C VAL A 178 1.41 -3.20 21.18
N CYS A 179 2.57 -3.78 20.92
CA CYS A 179 3.57 -3.97 21.97
C CYS A 179 4.56 -2.81 21.96
N ASN A 180 4.79 -2.20 23.12
CA ASN A 180 5.77 -1.14 23.32
C ASN A 180 6.97 -1.69 24.11
N GLU A 181 8.10 -1.76 23.43
CA GLU A 181 9.35 -2.29 23.98
C GLU A 181 9.96 -1.34 25.04
N ALA A 182 9.86 -0.03 24.82
CA ALA A 182 10.43 0.97 25.74
C ALA A 182 9.74 0.96 27.11
N ASP A 183 8.42 0.71 27.12
CA ASP A 183 7.61 0.65 28.33
C ASP A 183 7.42 -0.79 28.86
N GLY A 184 7.91 -1.80 28.14
CA GLY A 184 7.76 -3.20 28.51
C GLY A 184 6.30 -3.63 28.73
N ARG A 185 5.38 -3.17 27.87
CA ARG A 185 3.94 -3.49 28.00
C ARG A 185 3.21 -3.50 26.65
N CYS A 186 2.06 -4.19 26.62
CA CYS A 186 1.06 -3.97 25.57
C CYS A 186 0.31 -2.67 25.86
N GLU A 187 0.02 -1.90 24.82
CA GLU A 187 -0.80 -0.70 24.89
C GLU A 187 -1.75 -0.56 23.70
N ALA A 188 -2.79 0.24 23.89
CA ALA A 188 -3.74 0.58 22.83
C ALA A 188 -3.17 1.74 22.02
N ALA A 189 -2.83 1.48 20.75
CA ALA A 189 -2.48 2.52 19.81
C ALA A 189 -3.74 2.99 19.06
N PRO A 190 -4.08 4.29 19.10
CA PRO A 190 -5.17 4.83 18.31
C PRO A 190 -5.02 4.53 16.82
N ARG A 191 -6.09 4.06 16.20
CA ARG A 191 -6.23 4.02 14.74
C ARG A 191 -6.28 5.44 14.19
N ALA A 192 -6.06 5.56 12.88
CA ALA A 192 -6.12 6.85 12.21
C ALA A 192 -7.47 7.55 12.45
N ASP A 193 -7.43 8.85 12.73
CA ASP A 193 -8.63 9.66 12.88
C ASP A 193 -9.49 9.59 11.61
N GLY A 194 -10.80 9.53 11.79
CA GLY A 194 -11.76 9.33 10.68
C GLY A 194 -11.98 7.87 10.28
N THR A 195 -11.29 6.91 10.91
CA THR A 195 -11.61 5.48 10.75
C THR A 195 -13.06 5.23 11.17
N ALA A 196 -13.83 4.54 10.32
CA ALA A 196 -15.22 4.22 10.61
C ALA A 196 -15.33 3.29 11.84
N CYS A 197 -16.25 3.60 12.74
CA CYS A 197 -16.60 2.79 13.90
C CYS A 197 -18.12 2.85 14.11
N GLN A 198 -18.62 2.22 15.17
CA GLN A 198 -20.03 2.23 15.55
C GLN A 198 -20.14 2.53 17.05
N ALA A 199 -20.61 3.73 17.36
CA ALA A 199 -20.76 4.26 18.72
C ALA A 199 -22.16 3.99 19.27
N ASP A 200 -23.21 4.27 18.51
CA ASP A 200 -24.61 4.24 19.00
C ASP A 200 -25.61 3.55 18.07
N SER A 201 -25.18 3.07 16.90
CA SER A 201 -26.06 2.45 15.87
C SER A 201 -27.14 3.39 15.33
N ASP A 202 -27.01 4.70 15.56
CA ASP A 202 -27.91 5.69 15.00
C ASP A 202 -27.49 5.99 13.55
N PRO A 203 -28.32 5.74 12.53
CA PRO A 203 -27.96 6.08 11.16
C PRO A 203 -27.92 7.60 10.91
N CYS A 204 -28.39 8.41 11.87
CA CYS A 204 -28.28 9.87 11.86
C CYS A 204 -27.04 10.39 12.60
N THR A 205 -26.07 9.54 12.90
CA THR A 205 -24.73 9.93 13.33
C THR A 205 -23.70 9.41 12.33
N THR A 206 -22.61 10.16 12.16
CA THR A 206 -21.39 9.68 11.51
C THR A 206 -20.41 9.31 12.61
N ASP A 207 -20.16 8.01 12.72
CA ASP A 207 -19.35 7.43 13.77
C ASP A 207 -17.90 7.23 13.30
N THR A 208 -16.99 8.00 13.89
CA THR A 208 -15.57 7.95 13.51
C THR A 208 -14.67 7.97 14.72
N CYS A 209 -13.52 7.31 14.58
CA CYS A 209 -12.47 7.34 15.58
C CYS A 209 -11.83 8.73 15.64
N GLU A 210 -11.70 9.26 16.85
CA GLU A 210 -10.96 10.48 17.16
C GLU A 210 -10.11 10.18 18.41
N ALA A 211 -8.78 10.23 18.25
CA ALA A 211 -7.81 9.96 19.31
C ALA A 211 -8.07 8.65 20.09
N GLY A 212 -8.45 7.58 19.37
CA GLY A 212 -8.68 6.25 19.96
C GLY A 212 -10.06 6.05 20.58
N SER A 213 -10.94 7.07 20.55
CA SER A 213 -12.33 6.95 20.95
C SER A 213 -13.26 6.97 19.74
N CYS A 214 -14.28 6.12 19.74
CA CYS A 214 -15.34 6.20 18.74
C CYS A 214 -16.29 7.36 19.10
N THR A 215 -16.44 8.33 18.21
CA THR A 215 -17.26 9.53 18.43
C THR A 215 -18.41 9.55 17.43
N ALA A 216 -19.63 9.80 17.94
CA ALA A 216 -20.83 9.96 17.13
C ALA A 216 -21.07 11.44 16.83
N THR A 217 -21.01 11.82 15.56
CA THR A 217 -21.27 13.20 15.13
C THR A 217 -22.64 13.31 14.44
N PRO A 218 -23.57 14.13 14.93
CA PRO A 218 -24.91 14.22 14.33
C PRO A 218 -24.86 14.64 12.85
N VAL A 219 -25.59 13.91 12.00
CA VAL A 219 -25.78 14.26 10.59
C VAL A 219 -26.55 15.58 10.51
N VAL A 220 -25.90 16.61 9.96
CA VAL A 220 -26.52 17.90 9.72
C VAL A 220 -27.11 17.92 8.31
N CYS A 221 -28.44 17.90 8.24
CA CYS A 221 -29.17 18.00 6.99
C CYS A 221 -29.28 19.45 6.52
N ALA A 222 -28.28 19.91 5.77
CA ALA A 222 -28.34 21.21 5.11
C ALA A 222 -29.50 21.26 4.08
N PRO A 223 -30.01 22.47 3.75
CA PRO A 223 -30.87 22.66 2.60
C PRO A 223 -30.27 22.06 1.33
N GLN A 224 -31.09 21.39 0.51
CA GLN A 224 -30.64 20.89 -0.80
C GLN A 224 -30.31 22.05 -1.75
N ASP A 225 -31.11 23.10 -1.71
CA ASP A 225 -30.96 24.34 -2.45
C ASP A 225 -31.73 25.47 -1.72
N ILE A 226 -31.88 26.62 -2.36
CA ILE A 226 -32.57 27.80 -1.79
C ILE A 226 -34.08 27.57 -1.64
N CYS A 227 -34.63 26.59 -2.36
CA CYS A 227 -36.05 26.25 -2.39
C CYS A 227 -36.43 25.15 -1.39
N HIS A 228 -35.49 24.67 -0.60
CA HIS A 228 -35.74 23.69 0.44
C HIS A 228 -35.30 24.20 1.80
N LEU A 229 -36.02 23.81 2.84
CA LEU A 229 -35.61 24.08 4.21
C LEU A 229 -34.50 23.11 4.64
N PRO A 230 -33.71 23.45 5.69
CA PRO A 230 -32.88 22.49 6.38
C PRO A 230 -33.70 21.27 6.74
N GLY A 231 -33.10 20.11 6.51
CA GLY A 231 -33.80 18.86 6.63
C GLY A 231 -33.79 18.27 8.01
N THR A 232 -34.53 17.19 8.18
CA THR A 232 -34.41 16.29 9.34
C THR A 232 -33.90 14.94 8.86
N CYS A 233 -32.95 14.38 9.60
CA CYS A 233 -32.47 13.03 9.33
C CYS A 233 -33.53 12.01 9.79
N ASP A 234 -33.85 11.06 8.92
CA ASP A 234 -34.72 9.93 9.23
C ASP A 234 -33.95 8.89 10.06
N ALA A 235 -34.37 8.69 11.31
CA ALA A 235 -33.71 7.81 12.26
C ALA A 235 -33.73 6.31 11.89
N ALA A 236 -34.51 5.90 10.89
CA ALA A 236 -34.53 4.52 10.40
C ALA A 236 -33.58 4.30 9.21
N THR A 237 -33.40 5.32 8.36
CA THR A 237 -32.64 5.18 7.11
C THR A 237 -31.35 6.00 7.05
N GLY A 238 -31.17 6.98 7.94
CA GLY A 238 -30.06 7.93 7.89
C GLY A 238 -30.18 8.97 6.78
N THR A 239 -31.32 9.01 6.06
CA THR A 239 -31.49 9.93 4.93
C THR A 239 -32.05 11.28 5.37
N CYS A 240 -31.52 12.36 4.82
CA CYS A 240 -32.07 13.69 5.04
C CYS A 240 -33.36 13.91 4.25
N THR A 241 -34.40 14.36 4.95
CA THR A 241 -35.64 14.87 4.34
C THR A 241 -35.57 16.38 4.25
N ASN A 242 -35.72 16.97 3.07
CA ASN A 242 -35.71 18.42 2.90
C ASN A 242 -37.08 18.91 2.42
N PRO A 243 -37.87 19.59 3.28
CA PRO A 243 -39.17 20.14 2.88
C PRO A 243 -39.02 21.24 1.85
N GLU A 244 -39.87 21.23 0.82
CA GLU A 244 -39.93 22.29 -0.20
C GLU A 244 -40.56 23.58 0.38
N ILE A 245 -40.02 24.73 0.01
CA ILE A 245 -40.52 26.05 0.37
C ILE A 245 -41.70 26.40 -0.53
N ALA A 246 -42.84 26.73 0.08
CA ALA A 246 -43.97 27.31 -0.64
C ALA A 246 -43.71 28.79 -0.92
N CYS A 247 -43.46 29.11 -2.19
CA CYS A 247 -43.44 30.49 -2.67
C CYS A 247 -44.87 30.88 -3.06
N ASP A 248 -45.49 31.74 -2.25
CA ASP A 248 -46.81 32.33 -2.51
C ASP A 248 -46.79 33.80 -2.06
N ASP A 249 -46.89 34.75 -2.99
CA ASP A 249 -46.93 36.19 -2.67
C ASP A 249 -48.36 36.72 -2.43
N SER A 250 -49.34 35.81 -2.45
CA SER A 250 -50.77 36.09 -2.34
C SER A 250 -51.34 36.99 -3.45
N ASP A 251 -50.59 37.25 -4.55
CA ASP A 251 -51.10 37.89 -5.74
C ASP A 251 -51.59 36.83 -6.75
N PRO A 252 -52.90 36.71 -7.02
CA PRO A 252 -53.38 35.78 -8.03
C PRO A 252 -52.91 36.12 -9.45
N CYS A 253 -52.32 37.30 -9.66
CA CYS A 253 -51.77 37.73 -10.94
C CYS A 253 -50.29 37.37 -11.16
N THR A 254 -49.68 36.64 -10.24
CA THR A 254 -48.35 36.04 -10.39
C THR A 254 -48.46 34.52 -10.44
N ALA A 255 -47.56 33.91 -11.21
CA ALA A 255 -47.29 32.50 -11.16
C ALA A 255 -46.07 32.34 -10.25
N ASP A 256 -46.30 31.73 -9.11
CA ASP A 256 -45.32 31.63 -8.05
C ASP A 256 -44.61 30.30 -8.18
N SER A 257 -43.28 30.36 -8.17
CA SER A 257 -42.43 29.20 -8.35
C SER A 257 -41.14 29.41 -7.58
N CYS A 258 -40.45 28.33 -7.25
CA CYS A 258 -39.13 28.42 -6.67
C CYS A 258 -38.08 27.94 -7.67
N ASP A 259 -37.10 28.80 -7.93
CA ASP A 259 -35.93 28.48 -8.73
C ASP A 259 -34.76 28.11 -7.79
N PRO A 260 -34.16 26.91 -7.91
CA PRO A 260 -33.12 26.44 -6.99
C PRO A 260 -31.91 27.38 -6.81
N ALA A 261 -31.61 28.23 -7.80
CA ALA A 261 -30.47 29.14 -7.79
C ALA A 261 -30.83 30.56 -7.32
N SER A 262 -32.07 31.00 -7.49
CA SER A 262 -32.51 32.37 -7.19
C SER A 262 -33.61 32.49 -6.14
N GLY A 263 -34.16 31.36 -5.67
CA GLY A 263 -35.22 31.30 -4.67
C GLY A 263 -36.60 31.58 -5.25
N CYS A 264 -37.49 32.20 -4.48
CA CYS A 264 -38.85 32.47 -4.93
C CYS A 264 -38.87 33.47 -6.11
N VAL A 265 -39.49 33.04 -7.21
CA VAL A 265 -39.72 33.83 -8.41
C VAL A 265 -41.22 33.98 -8.64
N PHE A 266 -41.66 35.24 -8.71
CA PHE A 266 -43.06 35.63 -8.91
C PHE A 266 -43.22 36.25 -10.29
N GLN A 267 -43.65 35.46 -11.28
CA GLN A 267 -43.75 35.92 -12.66
C GLN A 267 -45.18 36.38 -12.99
N PRO A 268 -45.39 37.58 -13.55
CA PRO A 268 -46.72 38.01 -13.95
C PRO A 268 -47.35 37.02 -14.93
N VAL A 269 -48.56 36.52 -14.61
CA VAL A 269 -49.28 35.66 -15.55
C VAL A 269 -49.60 36.42 -16.83
N THR A 270 -49.60 35.73 -17.96
CA THR A 270 -49.81 36.32 -19.29
C THR A 270 -51.14 35.86 -19.92
N GLY A 271 -51.52 36.45 -21.06
CA GLY A 271 -52.68 36.01 -21.83
C GLY A 271 -54.02 36.19 -21.10
N PHE A 272 -54.85 35.14 -21.11
CA PHE A 272 -56.17 35.16 -20.46
C PHE A 272 -56.08 35.17 -18.94
N ALA A 273 -55.10 34.47 -18.35
CA ALA A 273 -54.86 34.46 -16.91
C ALA A 273 -54.58 35.89 -16.39
N ALA A 274 -53.77 36.66 -17.11
CA ALA A 274 -53.52 38.08 -16.82
C ALA A 274 -54.78 38.96 -16.79
N ALA A 275 -55.80 38.57 -17.58
CA ALA A 275 -57.06 39.28 -17.67
C ALA A 275 -58.09 38.77 -16.65
N THR A 276 -57.94 37.56 -16.11
CA THR A 276 -58.88 36.97 -15.14
C THR A 276 -58.41 37.11 -13.68
N CYS A 277 -57.10 37.08 -13.42
CA CYS A 277 -56.51 37.09 -12.07
C CYS A 277 -57.02 38.23 -11.17
N ILE A 278 -57.25 39.42 -11.74
CA ILE A 278 -57.76 40.60 -11.02
C ILE A 278 -59.17 40.38 -10.43
N PHE A 279 -59.93 39.43 -10.99
CA PHE A 279 -61.27 39.07 -10.55
C PHE A 279 -61.32 37.97 -9.50
N GLU A 280 -60.22 37.25 -9.27
CA GLU A 280 -60.15 36.06 -8.42
C GLU A 280 -59.69 36.39 -6.99
N GLY A 281 -59.00 37.51 -6.77
CA GLY A 281 -58.55 37.96 -5.44
C GLY A 281 -59.11 39.29 -4.93
N SER A 282 -58.44 39.83 -3.92
CA SER A 282 -58.77 41.10 -3.23
C SER A 282 -58.61 42.36 -4.09
N SER A 283 -58.03 42.24 -5.29
CA SER A 283 -57.64 43.38 -6.15
C SER A 283 -58.81 44.27 -6.62
N LEU A 284 -60.05 43.74 -6.69
CA LEU A 284 -61.27 44.51 -6.98
C LEU A 284 -62.12 44.82 -5.73
N ARG A 285 -61.70 44.35 -4.57
CA ARG A 285 -62.33 44.60 -3.27
C ARG A 285 -61.28 45.13 -2.28
N PRO A 286 -60.82 46.39 -2.43
CA PRO A 286 -59.94 47.01 -1.44
C PRO A 286 -60.59 46.88 -0.05
N ALA A 287 -59.83 46.49 0.98
CA ALA A 287 -60.34 46.27 2.34
C ALA A 287 -61.09 47.50 2.92
N VAL A 288 -60.77 48.70 2.41
CA VAL A 288 -61.40 49.99 2.75
C VAL A 288 -62.85 50.11 2.24
N CYS A 289 -63.28 49.25 1.32
CA CYS A 289 -64.60 49.33 0.68
C CYS A 289 -65.64 48.43 1.38
N GLN A 290 -66.33 48.98 2.38
CA GLN A 290 -67.34 48.27 3.20
C GLN A 290 -68.54 47.65 2.44
N ARG A 291 -68.76 47.96 1.15
CA ARG A 291 -69.55 47.18 0.16
C ARG A 291 -69.65 47.95 -1.17
N MET A 292 -69.45 47.26 -2.29
CA MET A 292 -69.55 47.86 -3.63
C MET A 292 -71.03 48.03 -4.06
N PRO A 293 -71.43 49.15 -4.70
CA PRO A 293 -72.76 49.29 -5.26
C PRO A 293 -73.08 48.19 -6.28
N ARG A 294 -74.22 47.51 -6.12
CA ARG A 294 -74.65 46.36 -6.95
C ARG A 294 -74.54 46.62 -8.46
N HIS A 295 -74.82 47.84 -8.91
CA HIS A 295 -74.77 48.18 -10.33
C HIS A 295 -73.34 48.25 -10.92
N ILE A 296 -72.31 48.51 -10.09
CA ILE A 296 -70.90 48.42 -10.50
C ILE A 296 -70.47 46.95 -10.46
N GLN A 297 -70.83 46.23 -9.39
CA GLN A 297 -70.58 44.79 -9.25
C GLN A 297 -71.15 44.00 -10.45
N ASN A 298 -72.40 44.23 -10.85
CA ASN A 298 -73.02 43.58 -12.00
C ASN A 298 -72.30 43.88 -13.34
N ARG A 299 -71.57 45.00 -13.44
CA ARG A 299 -70.75 45.30 -14.62
C ARG A 299 -69.44 44.54 -14.58
N ILE A 300 -68.80 44.47 -13.41
CA ILE A 300 -67.59 43.68 -13.16
C ILE A 300 -67.86 42.19 -13.43
N THR A 301 -68.90 41.61 -12.82
CA THR A 301 -69.26 40.19 -13.01
C THR A 301 -69.58 39.87 -14.46
N ARG A 302 -70.25 40.78 -15.18
CA ARG A 302 -70.53 40.59 -16.62
C ARG A 302 -69.25 40.68 -17.45
N ALA A 303 -68.31 41.55 -17.09
CA ALA A 303 -67.01 41.62 -17.74
C ALA A 303 -66.21 40.32 -17.51
N ALA A 304 -66.11 39.87 -16.26
CA ALA A 304 -65.44 38.62 -15.89
C ALA A 304 -66.01 37.42 -16.67
N ARG A 305 -67.34 37.21 -16.63
CA ARG A 305 -68.00 36.14 -17.40
C ARG A 305 -67.70 36.21 -18.90
N ARG A 306 -67.60 37.41 -19.47
CA ARG A 306 -67.28 37.60 -20.90
C ARG A 306 -65.83 37.25 -21.22
N ILE A 307 -64.90 37.47 -20.29
CA ILE A 307 -63.49 37.09 -20.44
C ILE A 307 -63.36 35.57 -20.36
N THR A 308 -64.03 34.93 -19.39
CA THR A 308 -64.09 33.46 -19.29
C THR A 308 -64.67 32.83 -20.56
N LEU A 309 -65.79 33.36 -21.06
CA LEU A 309 -66.37 32.89 -22.33
C LEU A 309 -65.49 33.20 -23.55
N ALA A 310 -64.62 34.21 -23.48
CA ALA A 310 -63.68 34.52 -24.57
C ALA A 310 -62.50 33.54 -24.58
N ALA A 311 -62.07 33.04 -23.42
CA ALA A 311 -61.01 32.03 -23.34
C ALA A 311 -61.38 30.76 -24.12
N ALA A 312 -62.64 30.33 -24.04
CA ALA A 312 -63.19 29.17 -24.75
C ALA A 312 -63.79 29.50 -26.14
N ALA A 313 -63.43 30.62 -26.77
CA ALA A 313 -63.96 31.05 -28.06
C ALA A 313 -62.89 31.01 -29.16
N ASP A 314 -63.28 30.76 -30.40
CA ASP A 314 -62.36 30.80 -31.55
C ASP A 314 -62.48 32.08 -32.39
N GLY A 315 -61.34 32.44 -33.01
CA GLY A 315 -61.23 33.50 -34.01
C GLY A 315 -61.91 34.83 -33.62
N ASN A 316 -62.78 35.33 -34.50
CA ASN A 316 -63.43 36.63 -34.35
C ASN A 316 -64.34 36.72 -33.10
N LEU A 317 -64.91 35.60 -32.66
CA LEU A 317 -65.81 35.58 -31.50
C LEU A 317 -65.06 35.96 -30.21
N LYS A 318 -63.79 35.56 -30.09
CA LYS A 318 -62.88 35.95 -29.01
C LYS A 318 -62.71 37.47 -28.93
N LYS A 319 -62.37 38.11 -30.06
CA LYS A 319 -62.20 39.59 -30.15
C LYS A 319 -63.47 40.34 -29.80
N VAL A 320 -64.64 39.86 -30.26
CA VAL A 320 -65.95 40.47 -29.97
C VAL A 320 -66.28 40.37 -28.49
N ARG A 321 -66.04 39.21 -27.85
CA ARG A 321 -66.29 39.00 -26.42
C ARG A 321 -65.38 39.88 -25.56
N LEU A 322 -64.08 39.98 -25.87
CA LEU A 322 -63.15 40.90 -25.18
C LEU A 322 -63.52 42.38 -25.37
N ALA A 323 -63.95 42.78 -26.58
CA ALA A 323 -64.43 44.14 -26.83
C ALA A 323 -65.69 44.47 -26.00
N ARG A 324 -66.58 43.50 -25.81
CA ARG A 324 -67.77 43.62 -24.95
C ARG A 324 -67.38 43.69 -23.47
N ALA A 325 -66.42 42.90 -23.00
CA ALA A 325 -65.89 42.96 -21.64
C ALA A 325 -65.25 44.33 -21.34
N SER A 326 -64.40 44.85 -22.23
CA SER A 326 -63.79 46.18 -22.10
C SER A 326 -64.83 47.31 -22.02
N ARG A 327 -65.95 47.19 -22.76
CA ARG A 327 -67.07 48.13 -22.66
C ARG A 327 -67.76 48.09 -21.30
N ASP A 328 -67.98 46.91 -20.73
CA ASP A 328 -68.56 46.80 -19.38
C ASP A 328 -67.64 47.43 -18.32
N LEU A 329 -66.33 47.19 -18.41
CA LEU A 329 -65.34 47.82 -17.51
C LEU A 329 -65.32 49.34 -17.68
N LYS A 330 -65.42 49.85 -18.91
CA LYS A 330 -65.57 51.30 -19.18
C LYS A 330 -66.81 51.90 -18.51
N VAL A 331 -67.94 51.19 -18.56
CA VAL A 331 -69.19 51.62 -17.91
C VAL A 331 -69.06 51.55 -16.38
N ALA A 332 -68.42 50.51 -15.84
CA ALA A 332 -68.11 50.38 -14.42
C ALA A 332 -67.26 51.56 -13.93
N MET A 333 -66.18 51.89 -14.64
CA MET A 333 -65.32 53.05 -14.33
C MET A 333 -66.08 54.37 -14.33
N LYS A 334 -66.94 54.63 -15.34
CA LYS A 334 -67.72 55.87 -15.40
C LYS A 334 -68.64 56.01 -14.18
N LYS A 335 -69.18 54.89 -13.69
CA LYS A 335 -70.02 54.84 -12.48
C LYS A 335 -69.20 55.00 -11.21
N ALA A 336 -68.04 54.34 -11.10
CA ALA A 336 -67.11 54.51 -9.99
C ALA A 336 -66.60 55.96 -9.87
N ARG A 337 -66.25 56.61 -10.98
CA ARG A 337 -65.84 58.03 -11.00
C ARG A 337 -66.94 58.97 -10.49
N LYS A 338 -68.20 58.74 -10.90
CA LYS A 338 -69.35 59.50 -10.39
C LYS A 338 -69.57 59.28 -8.89
N LEU A 339 -69.31 58.07 -8.39
CA LEU A 339 -69.35 57.77 -6.96
C LEU A 339 -68.26 58.53 -6.20
N ALA A 340 -67.03 58.53 -6.75
CA ALA A 340 -65.88 59.25 -6.21
C ALA A 340 -66.10 60.77 -6.19
N GLN A 341 -67.00 61.33 -6.99
CA GLN A 341 -67.34 62.76 -6.97
C GLN A 341 -68.46 63.11 -5.99
N LYS A 342 -69.25 62.12 -5.54
CA LYS A 342 -70.50 62.35 -4.78
C LYS A 342 -70.48 61.84 -3.33
N ARG A 343 -69.57 60.95 -2.94
CA ARG A 343 -69.54 60.33 -1.60
C ARG A 343 -68.13 60.35 -1.00
N LYS A 344 -68.06 60.59 0.32
CA LYS A 344 -66.91 60.25 1.18
C LYS A 344 -67.10 58.82 1.72
N PRO A 345 -66.07 57.97 1.83
CA PRO A 345 -64.65 58.26 1.59
C PRO A 345 -64.27 58.22 0.10
N HIS A 346 -63.54 59.24 -0.34
CA HIS A 346 -63.04 59.36 -1.72
C HIS A 346 -62.05 58.25 -2.08
N ASP A 347 -61.29 57.78 -1.10
CA ASP A 347 -60.14 56.89 -1.28
C ASP A 347 -60.56 55.50 -1.79
N CYS A 348 -61.64 54.92 -1.25
CA CYS A 348 -62.19 53.66 -1.76
C CYS A 348 -62.66 53.78 -3.22
N ALA A 349 -63.31 54.89 -3.58
CA ALA A 349 -63.83 55.09 -4.93
C ALA A 349 -62.72 55.37 -5.95
N GLN A 350 -61.62 56.01 -5.52
CA GLN A 350 -60.41 56.20 -6.32
C GLN A 350 -59.64 54.88 -6.50
N ALA A 351 -59.46 54.10 -5.44
CA ALA A 351 -58.83 52.78 -5.50
C ALA A 351 -59.57 51.84 -6.49
N LEU A 352 -60.90 51.78 -6.39
CA LEU A 352 -61.72 51.01 -7.33
C LEU A 352 -61.60 51.50 -8.78
N LEU A 353 -61.46 52.82 -9.00
CA LEU A 353 -61.25 53.38 -10.34
C LEU A 353 -59.90 52.91 -10.92
N GLY A 354 -58.86 52.84 -10.07
CA GLY A 354 -57.55 52.31 -10.41
C GLY A 354 -57.64 50.87 -10.89
N SER A 355 -58.18 49.97 -10.06
CA SER A 355 -58.31 48.54 -10.39
C SER A 355 -59.15 48.30 -11.65
N LEU A 356 -60.25 49.04 -11.84
CA LEU A 356 -61.08 48.93 -13.04
C LEU A 356 -60.39 49.43 -14.31
N ARG A 357 -59.48 50.40 -14.18
CA ARG A 357 -58.67 50.91 -15.29
C ARG A 357 -57.63 49.87 -15.69
N ASP A 358 -56.94 49.30 -14.72
CA ASP A 358 -55.94 48.26 -14.97
C ASP A 358 -56.57 47.01 -15.62
N ALA A 359 -57.67 46.51 -15.05
CA ALA A 359 -58.43 45.40 -15.64
C ALA A 359 -58.87 45.68 -17.08
N ARG A 360 -59.27 46.92 -17.39
CA ARG A 360 -59.64 47.27 -18.76
C ARG A 360 -58.43 47.29 -19.68
N ASN A 361 -57.29 47.80 -19.22
CA ASN A 361 -56.06 47.88 -20.00
C ASN A 361 -55.55 46.49 -20.37
N ARG A 362 -55.50 45.56 -19.41
CA ARG A 362 -55.10 44.16 -19.65
C ARG A 362 -56.02 43.44 -20.63
N VAL A 363 -57.35 43.61 -20.50
CA VAL A 363 -58.32 43.08 -21.48
C VAL A 363 -58.13 43.70 -22.87
N GLN A 364 -57.74 44.98 -22.96
CA GLN A 364 -57.44 45.62 -24.24
C GLN A 364 -56.12 45.16 -24.85
N GLN A 365 -55.09 44.95 -24.04
CA GLN A 365 -53.82 44.36 -24.48
C GLN A 365 -54.03 42.94 -25.01
N LEU A 366 -54.75 42.09 -24.25
CA LEU A 366 -55.12 40.75 -24.69
C LEU A 366 -55.88 40.76 -26.01
N ARG A 367 -56.84 41.68 -26.17
CA ARG A 367 -57.55 41.83 -27.44
C ARG A 367 -56.66 42.23 -28.61
N ARG A 368 -55.61 43.04 -28.37
CA ARG A 368 -54.67 43.50 -29.40
C ARG A 368 -53.68 42.42 -29.82
N ALA A 369 -53.35 41.49 -28.91
CA ALA A 369 -52.46 40.37 -29.15
C ALA A 369 -53.11 39.21 -29.94
N LEU A 370 -54.43 39.25 -30.14
CA LEU A 370 -55.22 38.28 -30.91
C LEU A 370 -55.51 38.79 -32.32
#